data_AF-A0A952QSG8-F1
#
_entry.id   AF-A0A952QSG8-F1
#
_cell.length_a   1.000
_cell.length_b   1.000
_cell.length_c   1.000
_cell.angle_alpha   90.00
_cell.angle_beta   90.00
_cell.angle_gamma   90.00
#
_symmetry.space_group_name_H-M   'P 1'
#
loop_
_entity.id
_entity.type
_entity.pdbx_description
1 polymer ?
#
loop_
_entity_poly.entity_id
_entity_poly.type
_entity_poly.pdbx_seq_one_letter_code
_entity_poly.pdbx_strand_id
1 'polypeptide(L)'
;MSTDWRHQPERGSRGLMRLLVLITLWVGRPVARGLLYPICSYFLLFSGGAQRTSRDYLRRILQRPPSWKDVFRHFHAFASTIHDRVYLLSGRHRYFDIHTEGAPALHAVLAQNRGCILLGSHLGSFEVLR
;
A
#
# COMPACT_ATOMS: atom_id res chain seq x y z
N MET A 1 3.57 18.09 -20.40
CA MET A 1 2.88 17.26 -19.38
C MET A 1 2.73 15.86 -19.95
N SER A 2 3.51 14.89 -19.46
CA SER A 2 3.61 13.55 -20.06
C SER A 2 2.35 12.72 -19.82
N THR A 3 1.60 12.49 -20.90
CA THR A 3 0.40 11.64 -21.02
C THR A 3 0.68 10.14 -20.90
N ASP A 4 1.93 9.77 -20.63
CA ASP A 4 2.50 8.42 -20.77
C ASP A 4 2.08 7.44 -19.66
N TRP A 5 1.58 7.94 -18.52
CA TRP A 5 1.14 7.08 -17.42
C TRP A 5 -0.18 6.36 -17.71
N ARG A 6 -1.08 6.96 -18.52
CA ARG A 6 -2.37 6.36 -18.87
C ARG A 6 -2.24 5.16 -19.82
N HIS A 7 -1.16 5.11 -20.59
CA HIS A 7 -0.91 4.07 -21.58
C HIS A 7 0.03 2.98 -21.08
N GLN A 8 0.50 3.05 -19.82
CA GLN A 8 1.30 1.98 -19.26
C GLN A 8 0.45 0.70 -19.14
N PRO A 9 0.80 -0.38 -19.84
CA PRO A 9 0.08 -1.63 -19.70
C PRO A 9 0.24 -2.13 -18.28
N GLU A 10 -0.87 -2.50 -17.63
CA GLU A 10 -0.85 -3.14 -16.33
C GLU A 10 0.04 -4.39 -16.42
N ARG A 11 1.20 -4.38 -15.76
CA ARG A 11 2.04 -5.57 -15.62
C ARG A 11 1.39 -6.52 -14.62
N GLY A 12 0.45 -7.32 -15.10
CA GLY A 12 -0.22 -8.34 -14.32
C GLY A 12 -1.26 -9.08 -15.14
N SER A 13 -1.40 -10.39 -14.90
CA SER A 13 -2.55 -11.13 -15.43
C SER A 13 -3.72 -10.99 -14.45
N ARG A 14 -4.93 -10.75 -14.97
CA ARG A 14 -6.16 -10.82 -14.18
C ARG A 14 -6.30 -12.16 -13.45
N GLY A 15 -5.77 -13.24 -14.03
CA GLY A 15 -5.71 -14.56 -13.40
C GLY A 15 -4.77 -14.60 -12.19
N LEU A 16 -3.58 -13.99 -12.30
CA LEU A 16 -2.62 -13.87 -11.20
C LEU A 16 -3.18 -13.02 -10.04
N MET A 17 -3.88 -11.93 -10.35
CA MET A 17 -4.55 -11.12 -9.33
C MET A 17 -5.63 -11.92 -8.59
N ARG A 18 -6.49 -12.66 -9.32
CA ARG A 18 -7.50 -13.53 -8.70
C ARG A 18 -6.88 -14.64 -7.87
N LEU A 19 -5.80 -15.26 -8.37
CA LEU A 19 -5.07 -16.29 -7.63
C LEU A 19 -4.48 -15.72 -6.33
N LEU A 20 -3.90 -14.53 -6.37
CA LEU A 20 -3.36 -13.87 -5.18
C LEU A 20 -4.47 -13.56 -4.17
N VAL A 21 -5.64 -13.07 -4.61
CA VAL A 21 -6.80 -12.86 -3.74
C VAL A 21 -7.29 -14.19 -3.15
N LEU A 22 -7.40 -15.26 -3.94
CA LEU A 22 -7.81 -16.58 -3.46
C LEU A 22 -6.84 -17.13 -2.41
N ILE A 23 -5.53 -17.10 -2.68
CA ILE A 23 -4.49 -17.53 -1.74
C ILE A 23 -4.56 -16.70 -0.46
N THR A 24 -4.72 -15.38 -0.59
CA THR A 24 -4.86 -14.44 0.53
C THR A 24 -6.05 -14.80 1.41
N LEU A 25 -7.18 -15.16 0.81
CA LEU A 25 -8.41 -15.51 1.54
C LEU A 25 -8.43 -16.94 2.10
N TRP A 26 -7.72 -17.89 1.47
CA TRP A 26 -7.75 -19.31 1.86
C TRP A 26 -6.61 -19.73 2.77
N VAL A 27 -5.39 -19.25 2.56
CA VAL A 27 -4.17 -19.76 3.23
C VAL A 27 -3.81 -18.94 4.49
N GLY A 28 -4.37 -17.73 4.60
CA GLY A 28 -4.21 -16.87 5.78
C GLY A 28 -3.05 -15.88 5.69
N ARG A 29 -3.06 -14.91 6.62
CA ARG A 29 -2.21 -13.71 6.62
C ARG A 29 -0.69 -13.95 6.67
N PRO A 30 -0.13 -14.90 7.46
CA PRO A 30 1.32 -15.06 7.53
C PRO A 30 1.92 -15.65 6.25
N VAL A 31 1.26 -16.64 5.64
CA VAL A 31 1.73 -17.25 4.38
C VAL A 31 1.64 -16.25 3.23
N ALA A 32 0.54 -15.50 3.17
CA ALA A 32 0.36 -14.50 2.13
C ALA A 32 1.39 -13.34 2.26
N ARG A 33 1.78 -12.95 3.48
CA ARG A 33 2.94 -12.03 3.68
C ARG A 33 4.26 -12.64 3.21
N GLY A 34 4.49 -13.93 3.45
CA GLY A 34 5.65 -14.65 2.93
C GLY A 34 5.76 -14.56 1.41
N LEU A 35 4.62 -14.70 0.71
CA LEU A 35 4.54 -14.61 -0.75
C LEU A 35 4.88 -13.21 -1.30
N LEU A 36 4.76 -12.15 -0.49
CA LEU A 36 5.15 -10.80 -0.93
C LEU A 36 6.66 -10.67 -1.18
N TYR A 37 7.49 -11.40 -0.43
CA TYR A 37 8.95 -11.35 -0.62
C TYR A 37 9.39 -11.77 -2.04
N PRO A 38 9.04 -12.96 -2.56
CA PRO A 38 9.42 -13.35 -3.92
C PRO A 38 8.78 -12.45 -4.99
N ILE A 39 7.55 -11.96 -4.78
CA ILE A 39 6.89 -11.04 -5.71
C ILE A 39 7.66 -9.71 -5.76
N CYS A 40 7.98 -9.10 -4.62
CA CYS A 40 8.73 -7.86 -4.57
C CYS A 40 10.14 -8.01 -5.14
N SER A 41 10.79 -9.16 -4.91
CA SER A 41 12.09 -9.48 -5.51
C SER A 41 12.00 -9.58 -7.02
N TYR A 42 10.95 -10.20 -7.57
CA TYR A 42 10.71 -10.24 -9.01
C TYR A 42 10.58 -8.81 -9.59
N PHE A 43 9.75 -7.96 -8.98
CA PHE A 43 9.61 -6.57 -9.45
C PHE A 43 10.90 -5.76 -9.26
N LEU A 44 11.68 -6.04 -8.22
CA LEU A 44 12.98 -5.42 -8.04
C LEU A 44 13.97 -5.83 -9.13
N LEU A 45 13.94 -7.06 -9.65
CA LEU A 45 14.90 -7.49 -10.67
C LEU A 45 14.44 -7.16 -12.09
N PHE A 46 13.15 -7.25 -12.38
CA PHE A 46 12.62 -7.20 -13.74
C PHE A 46 11.88 -5.90 -14.09
N SER A 47 11.61 -5.00 -13.11
CA SER A 47 10.86 -3.76 -13.36
C SER A 47 11.73 -2.50 -13.30
N GLY A 48 12.66 -2.37 -14.25
CA GLY A 48 13.60 -1.24 -14.30
C GLY A 48 12.92 0.14 -14.30
N GLY A 49 11.73 0.28 -14.91
CA GLY A 49 10.95 1.51 -14.87
C GLY A 49 10.46 1.86 -13.46
N ALA A 50 9.82 0.92 -12.77
CA ALA A 50 9.32 1.13 -11.40
C ALA A 50 10.47 1.39 -10.42
N GLN A 51 11.61 0.74 -10.62
CA GLN A 51 12.80 0.99 -9.81
C GLN A 51 13.33 2.42 -9.95
N ARG A 52 13.41 2.94 -11.18
CA ARG A 52 13.90 4.32 -11.41
C ARG A 52 13.02 5.32 -10.68
N THR A 53 11.71 5.25 -10.87
CA THR A 53 10.74 6.14 -10.22
C THR A 53 10.80 6.02 -8.69
N SER A 54 10.87 4.79 -8.17
CA SER A 54 11.00 4.55 -6.72
C SER A 54 12.29 5.14 -6.16
N ARG A 55 13.42 4.98 -6.86
CA ARG A 55 14.71 5.57 -6.45
C ARG A 55 14.69 7.09 -6.50
N ASP A 56 14.07 7.69 -7.50
CA ASP A 56 13.98 9.16 -7.60
C ASP A 56 13.14 9.74 -6.46
N TYR A 57 12.03 9.08 -6.11
CA TYR A 57 11.22 9.44 -4.95
C TYR A 57 12.02 9.29 -3.64
N LEU A 58 12.66 8.14 -3.42
CA LEU A 58 13.43 7.88 -2.21
C LEU A 58 14.64 8.79 -2.06
N ARG A 59 15.28 9.20 -3.17
CA ARG A 59 16.40 10.16 -3.14
C ARG A 59 15.95 11.50 -2.57
N ARG A 60 14.74 11.98 -2.93
CA ARG A 60 14.19 13.25 -2.44
C ARG A 60 13.86 13.22 -0.95
N ILE A 61 13.38 12.09 -0.44
CA ILE A 61 12.94 11.97 0.96
C ILE A 61 14.10 11.61 1.89
N LEU A 62 14.94 10.68 1.47
CA LEU A 62 16.06 10.21 2.31
C LEU A 62 17.28 11.12 2.24
N GLN A 63 17.32 12.07 1.28
CA GLN A 63 18.44 13.00 1.05
C GLN A 63 19.79 12.27 0.87
N ARG A 64 19.75 11.01 0.40
CA ARG A 64 20.92 10.15 0.15
C ARG A 64 20.66 9.24 -1.04
N PRO A 65 21.70 8.69 -1.70
CA PRO A 65 21.49 7.69 -2.74
C PRO A 65 20.77 6.46 -2.15
N PRO A 66 19.60 6.07 -2.69
CA PRO A 66 18.86 4.93 -2.18
C PRO A 66 19.57 3.62 -2.54
N SER A 67 19.67 2.73 -1.55
CA SER A 67 20.18 1.37 -1.73
C SER A 67 19.10 0.45 -2.31
N TRP A 68 19.50 -0.72 -2.79
CA TRP A 68 18.55 -1.76 -3.24
C TRP A 68 17.62 -2.22 -2.11
N LYS A 69 18.08 -2.18 -0.86
CA LYS A 69 17.26 -2.49 0.32
C LYS A 69 16.17 -1.43 0.54
N ASP A 70 16.46 -0.15 0.30
CA ASP A 70 15.47 0.93 0.44
C ASP A 70 14.36 0.76 -0.60
N VAL A 71 14.72 0.45 -1.86
CA VAL A 71 13.76 0.19 -2.94
C VAL A 71 12.91 -1.05 -2.65
N PHE A 72 13.55 -2.13 -2.18
CA PHE A 72 12.84 -3.35 -1.80
C PHE A 72 11.84 -3.08 -0.67
N ARG A 73 12.24 -2.35 0.38
CA ARG A 73 11.34 -1.96 1.48
C ARG A 73 10.17 -1.12 0.98
N HIS A 74 10.42 -0.21 0.05
CA HIS A 74 9.36 0.61 -0.54
C HIS A 74 8.34 -0.25 -1.32
N PHE A 75 8.82 -1.19 -2.15
CA PHE A 75 7.95 -2.14 -2.85
C PHE A 75 7.19 -3.06 -1.90
N HIS A 76 7.87 -3.57 -0.88
CA HIS A 76 7.26 -4.43 0.12
C HIS A 76 6.19 -3.70 0.94
N ALA A 77 6.42 -2.44 1.31
CA ALA A 77 5.43 -1.62 2.00
C ALA A 77 4.20 -1.36 1.13
N PHE A 78 4.40 -1.02 -0.15
CA PHE A 78 3.31 -0.84 -1.12
C PHE A 78 2.50 -2.13 -1.30
N ALA A 79 3.17 -3.25 -1.55
CA ALA A 79 2.53 -4.56 -1.74
C ALA A 79 1.79 -5.01 -0.47
N SER A 80 2.38 -4.80 0.71
CA SER A 80 1.75 -5.10 2.01
C SER A 80 0.48 -4.27 2.22
N THR A 81 0.52 -3.00 1.85
CA THR A 81 -0.64 -2.09 1.97
C THR A 81 -1.79 -2.53 1.08
N ILE A 82 -1.52 -2.89 -0.17
CA ILE A 82 -2.53 -3.42 -1.10
C ILE A 82 -3.08 -4.76 -0.60
N HIS A 83 -2.21 -5.64 -0.12
CA HIS A 83 -2.61 -6.93 0.42
C HIS A 83 -3.49 -6.78 1.67
N ASP A 84 -3.15 -5.88 2.59
CA ASP A 84 -3.98 -5.61 3.78
C ASP A 84 -5.36 -5.05 3.40
N ARG A 85 -5.48 -4.25 2.32
CA ARG A 85 -6.79 -3.79 1.80
C ARG A 85 -7.72 -4.94 1.41
N VAL A 86 -7.18 -6.05 0.89
CA VAL A 86 -8.01 -7.23 0.54
C VAL A 86 -8.72 -7.77 1.79
N TYR A 87 -8.06 -7.81 2.94
CA TYR A 87 -8.69 -8.26 4.20
C TYR A 87 -9.70 -7.26 4.75
N LEU A 88 -9.38 -5.96 4.68
CA LEU A 88 -10.28 -4.89 5.14
C LEU A 88 -11.58 -4.88 4.34
N LEU A 89 -11.48 -4.96 3.01
CA LEU A 89 -12.63 -5.03 2.10
C LEU A 89 -13.43 -6.32 2.25
N SER A 90 -12.80 -7.41 2.67
CA SER A 90 -13.46 -8.70 2.92
C SER A 90 -14.08 -8.80 4.32
N GLY A 91 -14.13 -7.71 5.09
CA GLY A 91 -14.70 -7.68 6.45
C GLY A 91 -13.88 -8.46 7.49
N ARG A 92 -12.64 -8.86 7.17
CA ARG A 92 -11.78 -9.65 8.06
C ARG A 92 -10.96 -8.75 8.99
N HIS A 93 -11.65 -7.90 9.74
CA HIS A 93 -11.05 -6.87 10.59
C HIS A 93 -10.30 -7.47 11.79
N ARG A 94 -10.64 -8.71 12.21
CA ARG A 94 -10.02 -9.46 13.32
C ARG A 94 -8.49 -9.59 13.23
N TYR A 95 -7.91 -9.43 12.04
CA TYR A 95 -6.46 -9.51 11.87
C TYR A 95 -5.74 -8.19 12.18
N PHE A 96 -6.46 -7.10 12.41
CA PHE A 96 -5.89 -5.78 12.66
C PHE A 96 -6.19 -5.35 14.09
N ASP A 97 -5.15 -4.90 14.77
CA ASP A 97 -5.29 -4.14 16.00
C ASP A 97 -5.24 -2.65 15.63
N ILE A 98 -6.38 -1.97 15.73
CA ILE A 98 -6.57 -0.60 15.23
C ILE A 98 -6.67 0.33 16.44
N HIS A 99 -5.68 1.21 16.57
CA HIS A 99 -5.67 2.27 17.57
C HIS A 99 -5.94 3.60 16.88
N THR A 100 -6.85 4.40 17.45
CA THR A 100 -7.18 5.73 16.94
C THR A 100 -6.57 6.81 17.84
N GLU A 101 -5.69 7.62 17.26
CA GLU A 101 -5.09 8.75 17.95
C GLU A 101 -5.77 10.07 17.53
N GLY A 102 -5.94 11.01 18.46
CA GLY A 102 -6.52 12.32 18.16
C GLY A 102 -8.05 12.36 17.99
N ALA A 103 -8.74 11.24 18.20
CA ALA A 103 -10.21 11.19 18.12
C ALA A 103 -10.92 12.21 19.04
N PRO A 104 -10.48 12.46 20.30
CA PRO A 104 -11.14 13.45 21.16
C PRO A 104 -11.10 14.88 20.59
N ALA A 105 -10.00 15.27 19.94
CA ALA A 105 -9.87 16.59 19.32
C ALA A 105 -10.83 16.76 18.14
N LEU A 106 -11.01 15.69 17.33
CA LEU A 106 -12.00 15.68 16.26
C LEU A 106 -13.43 15.81 16.79
N HIS A 107 -13.77 15.06 17.85
CA HIS A 107 -15.11 15.13 18.47
C HIS A 107 -15.39 16.52 19.04
N ALA A 108 -14.39 17.18 19.64
CA ALA A 108 -14.53 18.54 20.15
C ALA A 108 -14.80 19.56 19.03
N VAL A 109 -14.24 19.39 17.83
CA VAL A 109 -14.53 20.24 16.67
C VAL A 109 -15.92 19.95 16.10
N LEU A 110 -16.31 18.68 16.00
CA LEU A 110 -17.64 18.29 15.53
C LEU A 110 -18.76 18.80 16.44
N ALA A 111 -18.55 18.77 17.76
CA ALA A 111 -19.50 19.28 18.75
C ALA A 111 -19.80 20.78 18.59
N GLN A 112 -18.93 21.54 17.92
CA GLN A 112 -19.11 22.97 17.67
C GLN A 112 -20.02 23.26 16.47
N ASN A 113 -20.52 22.24 15.76
CA ASN A 113 -21.40 22.38 14.59
C ASN A 113 -20.83 23.28 13.46
N ARG A 114 -19.50 23.43 13.38
CA ARG A 114 -18.83 24.23 12.35
C ARG A 114 -18.45 23.42 11.10
N GLY A 115 -18.66 22.11 11.13
CA GLY A 115 -18.12 21.18 10.13
C GLY A 115 -16.60 21.03 10.24
N CYS A 116 -16.05 20.03 9.57
CA CYS A 116 -14.60 19.83 9.47
C CYS A 116 -14.22 19.22 8.12
N ILE A 117 -13.00 19.51 7.66
CA ILE A 117 -12.41 18.87 6.47
C ILE A 117 -11.32 17.92 6.96
N LEU A 118 -11.46 16.64 6.62
CA LEU A 118 -10.44 15.62 6.87
C LEU A 118 -9.53 15.52 5.64
N LEU A 119 -8.24 15.82 5.83
CA LEU A 119 -7.23 15.71 4.78
C LEU A 119 -6.45 14.41 4.97
N GLY A 120 -6.51 13.54 3.96
CA GLY A 120 -5.79 12.27 3.92
C GLY A 120 -4.63 12.30 2.94
N SER A 121 -3.54 11.58 3.25
CA SER A 121 -2.46 11.30 2.29
C SER A 121 -2.56 9.88 1.75
N HIS A 122 -2.09 9.60 0.53
CA HIS A 122 -2.06 8.25 -0.08
C HIS A 122 -1.05 7.29 0.61
N LEU A 123 -0.88 7.43 1.91
CA LEU A 123 -0.01 6.63 2.76
C LEU A 123 -0.86 5.61 3.52
N GLY A 124 -0.55 4.33 3.36
CA GLY A 124 -1.27 3.25 4.02
C GLY A 124 -2.66 2.96 3.41
N SER A 125 -3.60 2.57 4.26
CA SER A 125 -4.92 2.08 3.83
C SER A 125 -6.05 2.96 4.36
N PHE A 126 -6.65 3.76 3.48
CA PHE A 126 -7.87 4.51 3.78
C PHE A 126 -9.08 3.63 4.06
N GLU A 127 -9.06 2.38 3.60
CA GLU A 127 -10.13 1.40 3.86
C GLU A 127 -10.30 1.09 5.35
N VAL A 128 -9.33 1.48 6.20
CA VAL A 128 -9.45 1.38 7.67
C VAL A 128 -10.43 2.40 8.24
N LEU A 129 -10.70 3.51 7.54
CA LEU A 129 -11.60 4.57 7.99
C LEU A 129 -13.08 4.31 7.62
N ARG A 130 -13.38 3.18 6.98
CA ARG A 130 -14.73 2.79 6.56
C ARG A 130 -15.42 1.96 7.64
#